data_AF-A0A0N0A3T8-F1
#
_entry.id   AF-A0A0N0A3T8-F1
#
_cell.length_a   1.000
_cell.length_b   1.000
_cell.length_c   1.000
_cell.angle_alpha   90.00
_cell.angle_beta   90.00
_cell.angle_gamma   90.00
#
_symmetry.space_group_name_H-M   'P 1'
#
loop_
_entity.id
_entity.type
_entity.pdbx_description
1 polymer ?
#
loop_
_entity_poly.entity_id
_entity_poly.type
_entity_poly.pdbx_seq_one_letter_code
_entity_poly.pdbx_strand_id
1 'polypeptide(L)'
;MAGKRALVIGGGTSGTVLTILLRRAGIDVDLVEVKEDWNVRGSGITLQGNALRVLREIGVWDEVREHGFGFDALGLTTPDGTVLLDGVPGDVPGLLDATMPVLKELP
;
A
#
# COMPACT_ATOMS: atom_id res chain seq x y z
N MET A 1 -7.76 -17.80 31.18
CA MET A 1 -6.89 -16.64 30.90
C MET A 1 -7.66 -15.71 29.99
N ALA A 2 -7.86 -14.45 30.38
CA ALA A 2 -8.52 -13.47 29.49
C ALA A 2 -7.60 -13.19 28.29
N GLY A 3 -8.11 -13.30 27.07
CA GLY A 3 -7.37 -12.99 25.85
C GLY A 3 -6.98 -11.51 25.77
N LYS A 4 -5.94 -11.19 24.98
CA LYS A 4 -5.54 -9.80 24.71
C LYS A 4 -6.63 -9.12 23.85
N ARG A 5 -6.99 -7.88 24.20
CA ARG A 5 -7.96 -7.05 23.47
C ARG A 5 -7.33 -5.73 23.02
N ALA A 6 -7.74 -5.20 21.87
CA ALA A 6 -7.31 -3.90 21.35
C ALA A 6 -8.48 -3.11 20.73
N LEU A 7 -8.44 -1.78 20.84
CA LEU A 7 -9.32 -0.86 20.12
C LEU A 7 -8.50 -0.17 19.03
N VAL A 8 -8.93 -0.28 17.78
CA VAL A 8 -8.37 0.44 16.64
C VAL A 8 -9.32 1.56 16.25
N ILE A 9 -8.83 2.80 16.24
CA ILE A 9 -9.61 4.00 15.91
C ILE A 9 -9.18 4.49 14.52
N GLY A 10 -10.14 4.50 13.59
CA GLY A 10 -9.96 4.89 12.18
C GLY A 10 -10.00 3.69 11.24
N GLY A 11 -11.02 3.62 10.38
CA GLY A 11 -11.28 2.58 9.37
C GLY A 11 -10.55 2.79 8.05
N GLY A 12 -9.51 3.64 8.01
CA GLY A 12 -8.67 3.81 6.83
C GLY A 12 -7.81 2.58 6.52
N THR A 13 -6.95 2.70 5.50
CA THR A 13 -6.07 1.61 5.04
C THR A 13 -5.24 1.01 6.18
N SER A 14 -4.57 1.85 6.98
CA SER A 14 -3.74 1.37 8.09
C SER A 14 -4.54 0.69 9.20
N GLY A 15 -5.70 1.24 9.58
CA GLY A 15 -6.53 0.67 10.64
C GLY A 15 -7.15 -0.66 10.25
N THR A 16 -7.60 -0.80 9.01
CA THR A 16 -8.13 -2.07 8.47
C THR A 16 -7.03 -3.13 8.38
N VAL A 17 -5.87 -2.78 7.84
CA VAL A 17 -4.69 -3.68 7.76
C VAL A 17 -4.26 -4.13 9.16
N LEU A 18 -4.12 -3.19 10.10
CA LEU A 18 -3.73 -3.48 11.48
C LEU A 18 -4.74 -4.41 12.15
N THR A 19 -6.03 -4.16 11.97
CA THR A 19 -7.11 -5.00 12.52
C THR A 19 -7.00 -6.44 12.01
N ILE A 20 -6.76 -6.64 10.71
CA ILE A 20 -6.58 -7.97 10.13
C ILE A 20 -5.38 -8.69 10.77
N LEU A 21 -4.23 -8.01 10.86
CA LEU A 21 -3.00 -8.60 11.40
C LEU A 21 -3.12 -8.92 12.89
N LEU A 22 -3.71 -8.02 13.69
CA LEU A 22 -3.95 -8.26 15.12
C LEU A 22 -4.90 -9.44 15.35
N ARG A 23 -6.00 -9.53 14.58
CA ARG A 23 -6.92 -10.67 14.69
C ARG A 23 -6.27 -12.00 14.28
N ARG A 24 -5.44 -12.01 13.24
CA ARG A 24 -4.64 -13.20 12.86
C ARG A 24 -3.65 -13.61 13.95
N ALA A 25 -3.17 -12.67 14.76
CA ALA A 25 -2.33 -12.93 15.93
C ALA A 25 -3.12 -13.38 17.18
N GLY A 26 -4.44 -13.60 17.07
CA GLY A 26 -5.29 -14.05 18.17
C GLY A 26 -5.66 -12.95 19.17
N ILE A 27 -5.54 -11.68 18.80
CA ILE A 27 -5.98 -10.54 19.59
C ILE A 27 -7.41 -10.21 19.20
N ASP A 28 -8.29 -10.07 20.18
CA ASP A 28 -9.65 -9.56 19.95
C ASP A 28 -9.59 -8.06 19.69
N VAL A 29 -10.24 -7.61 18.62
CA VAL A 29 -10.11 -6.23 18.14
C VAL A 29 -11.48 -5.63 17.92
N ASP A 30 -11.69 -4.42 18.44
CA ASP A 30 -12.78 -3.55 18.03
C ASP A 30 -12.21 -2.50 17.07
N LEU A 31 -12.76 -2.37 15.86
CA LEU A 31 -12.41 -1.33 14.89
C LEU A 31 -13.55 -0.34 14.82
N VAL A 32 -13.28 0.94 15.09
CA VAL A 32 -14.26 2.01 15.03
C VAL A 32 -13.86 3.06 14.00
N GLU A 33 -14.82 3.55 13.23
CA GLU A 33 -14.66 4.62 12.24
C GLU A 33 -15.74 5.66 12.49
N VAL A 34 -15.39 6.95 12.33
CA VAL A 34 -16.33 8.06 12.56
C VAL A 34 -17.30 8.22 11.40
N LYS A 35 -16.90 7.88 10.18
CA LYS A 35 -17.74 7.92 9.00
C LYS A 35 -18.64 6.68 8.90
N GLU A 36 -19.91 6.93 8.58
CA GLU A 36 -20.87 5.86 8.28
C GLU A 36 -20.62 5.26 6.89
N ASP A 37 -20.10 6.06 5.95
CA ASP A 37 -19.72 5.61 4.62
C ASP A 37 -18.23 5.28 4.56
N TRP A 38 -17.92 4.02 4.22
CA TRP A 38 -16.54 3.55 3.99
C TRP A 38 -15.98 4.02 2.62
N ASN A 39 -16.57 5.08 2.07
CA ASN A 39 -16.24 5.59 0.75
C ASN A 39 -15.04 6.53 0.84
N VAL A 40 -13.90 6.08 0.32
CA VAL A 40 -12.67 6.86 0.29
C VAL A 40 -12.64 7.68 -0.99
N ARG A 41 -12.89 8.99 -0.89
CA ARG A 41 -12.60 9.93 -1.98
C ARG A 41 -11.11 10.25 -1.97
N GLY A 42 -10.36 9.69 -2.92
CA GLY A 42 -8.91 9.88 -3.02
C GLY A 42 -8.46 10.34 -4.41
N SER A 43 -7.31 11.02 -4.47
CA SER A 43 -6.64 11.49 -5.69
C SER A 43 -5.71 10.45 -6.32
N GLY A 44 -5.77 9.19 -5.88
CA GLY A 44 -4.73 8.18 -6.12
C GLY A 44 -3.52 8.36 -5.20
N ILE A 45 -2.87 7.26 -4.85
CA ILE A 45 -1.64 7.23 -4.05
C ILE A 45 -0.64 6.25 -4.69
N THR A 46 0.64 6.55 -4.57
CA THR A 46 1.71 5.61 -4.94
C THR A 46 2.00 4.70 -3.76
N LEU A 47 1.97 3.38 -3.98
CA LEU A 47 2.34 2.39 -2.98
C LEU A 47 3.74 1.86 -3.28
N GLN A 48 4.58 1.84 -2.25
CA GLN A 48 5.93 1.29 -2.30
C GLN A 48 5.94 -0.20 -1.96
N GLY A 49 7.04 -0.89 -2.27
CA GLY A 49 7.14 -2.35 -2.15
C GLY A 49 6.85 -2.90 -0.75
N ASN A 50 7.20 -2.15 0.30
CA ASN A 50 6.89 -2.50 1.69
C ASN A 50 5.38 -2.64 1.96
N ALA A 51 4.57 -1.71 1.46
CA ALA A 51 3.12 -1.73 1.56
C ALA A 51 2.53 -2.88 0.74
N LEU A 52 3.02 -3.08 -0.50
CA LEU A 52 2.57 -4.17 -1.36
C LEU A 52 2.79 -5.55 -0.74
N ARG A 53 3.90 -5.74 -0.01
CA ARG A 53 4.16 -6.99 0.73
C ARG A 53 3.12 -7.24 1.80
N VAL A 54 2.72 -6.21 2.55
CA VAL A 54 1.67 -6.32 3.58
C VAL A 54 0.31 -6.57 2.95
N LEU A 55 -0.01 -5.93 1.82
CA LEU A 55 -1.25 -6.17 1.08
C LEU A 55 -1.36 -7.62 0.59
N ARG A 56 -0.26 -8.25 0.18
CA ARG A 56 -0.26 -9.70 -0.07
C ARG A 56 -0.40 -10.52 1.18
N GLU A 57 0.32 -10.16 2.23
CA GLU A 57 0.25 -10.87 3.51
C GLU A 57 -1.20 -10.96 3.99
N ILE A 58 -1.97 -9.87 3.90
CA ILE A 58 -3.39 -9.85 4.28
C ILE A 58 -4.34 -10.43 3.20
N GLY A 59 -3.83 -10.76 2.00
CA GLY A 59 -4.57 -11.48 0.96
C GLY A 59 -5.35 -10.62 -0.03
N VAL A 60 -5.05 -9.32 -0.14
CA VAL A 60 -5.77 -8.39 -1.05
C VAL A 60 -4.94 -7.92 -2.25
N TRP A 61 -3.73 -8.46 -2.41
CA TRP A 61 -2.80 -8.01 -3.45
C TRP A 61 -3.37 -8.15 -4.87
N ASP A 62 -4.03 -9.26 -5.20
CA ASP A 62 -4.49 -9.49 -6.57
C ASP A 62 -5.56 -8.48 -7.00
N GLU A 63 -6.49 -8.15 -6.09
CA GLU A 63 -7.50 -7.12 -6.31
C GLU A 63 -6.87 -5.72 -6.41
N VAL A 64 -5.90 -5.40 -5.54
CA VAL A 64 -5.17 -4.12 -5.61
C VAL A 64 -4.40 -4.00 -6.92
N ARG A 65 -3.80 -5.09 -7.41
CA ARG A 65 -3.06 -5.11 -8.68
C ARG A 65 -4.00 -4.90 -9.87
N GLU A 66 -5.20 -5.48 -9.86
CA GLU A 66 -6.19 -5.33 -10.93
C GLU A 66 -6.68 -3.89 -11.08
N HIS A 67 -6.83 -3.17 -9.97
CA HIS A 67 -7.32 -1.79 -9.96
C HIS A 67 -6.20 -0.72 -9.96
N GLY A 68 -4.94 -1.16 -9.85
CA GLY A 68 -3.77 -0.30 -9.78
C GLY A 68 -3.05 -0.14 -11.12
N PHE A 69 -2.04 0.72 -11.14
CA PHE A 69 -1.12 0.87 -12.26
C PHE A 69 0.32 0.65 -11.76
N GLY A 70 0.95 -0.42 -12.23
CA GLY A 70 2.35 -0.69 -11.95
C GLY A 70 3.26 0.06 -12.92
N PHE A 71 4.33 0.66 -12.41
CA PHE A 71 5.39 1.28 -13.20
C PHE A 71 6.75 0.92 -12.62
N ASP A 72 7.76 0.85 -13.47
CA ASP A 72 9.15 0.52 -13.13
C ASP A 72 10.14 1.63 -13.49
N ALA A 73 9.64 2.76 -14.02
CA ALA A 73 10.44 3.91 -14.41
C ALA A 73 9.74 5.23 -14.08
N LEU A 74 10.55 6.26 -13.83
CA LEU A 74 10.12 7.65 -13.68
C LEU A 74 10.65 8.50 -14.84
N GLY A 75 9.77 9.35 -15.37
CA GLY A 75 10.12 10.43 -16.30
C GLY A 75 9.84 11.81 -15.69
N LEU A 76 10.62 12.81 -16.09
CA LEU A 76 10.41 14.21 -15.73
C LEU A 76 10.50 15.06 -16.98
N THR A 77 9.51 15.91 -17.18
CA THR A 77 9.45 16.87 -18.29
C THR A 77 9.25 18.28 -17.76
N THR A 78 9.80 19.23 -18.50
CA THR A 78 9.46 20.66 -18.37
C THR A 78 8.06 20.93 -18.94
N PRO A 79 7.44 22.09 -18.63
CA PRO A 79 6.14 22.46 -19.18
C PRO A 79 6.10 22.58 -20.72
N ASP A 80 7.22 22.91 -21.36
CA ASP A 80 7.37 22.97 -22.82
C ASP A 80 7.61 21.59 -23.45
N GLY A 81 7.64 20.52 -22.65
CA GLY A 81 7.79 19.14 -23.10
C GLY A 81 9.24 18.68 -23.25
N THR A 82 10.23 19.54 -22.96
CA THR A 82 11.63 19.12 -22.90
C THR A 82 11.82 18.07 -21.79
N VAL A 83 12.31 16.89 -22.18
CA VAL A 83 12.58 15.76 -21.28
C VAL A 83 13.84 16.05 -20.45
N LEU A 84 13.70 16.02 -19.13
CA LEU A 84 14.79 16.17 -18.17
C LEU A 84 15.31 14.82 -17.67
N LEU A 85 14.40 13.86 -17.47
CA LEU A 85 14.68 12.49 -17.07
C LEU A 85 13.74 11.57 -17.84
N ASP A 86 14.28 10.45 -18.33
CA ASP A 86 13.51 9.40 -18.99
C ASP A 86 14.02 8.03 -18.55
N GLY A 87 13.09 7.12 -18.28
CA GLY A 87 13.42 5.75 -17.96
C GLY A 87 14.25 5.55 -16.69
N VAL A 88 14.23 6.49 -15.73
CA VAL A 88 15.01 6.32 -14.48
C VAL A 88 14.42 5.13 -13.72
N PRO A 89 15.16 4.03 -13.55
CA PRO A 89 14.69 2.90 -12.77
C PRO A 89 14.38 3.36 -11.35
N GLY A 90 13.22 3.01 -10.80
CA GLY A 90 12.86 3.45 -9.44
C GLY A 90 13.55 2.66 -8.31
N ASP A 91 14.65 1.97 -8.62
CA ASP A 91 15.55 1.30 -7.67
C ASP A 91 16.88 2.05 -7.50
N VAL A 92 16.96 3.31 -7.95
CA VAL A 92 18.10 4.21 -7.69
C VAL A 92 18.02 4.82 -6.28
N PRO A 93 19.15 5.11 -5.60
CA PRO A 93 19.19 5.58 -4.19
C PRO A 93 18.29 6.75 -3.79
N GLY A 94 17.85 7.60 -4.74
CA GLY A 94 16.90 8.70 -4.49
C GLY A 94 15.43 8.39 -4.77
N LEU A 95 15.14 7.25 -5.41
CA LEU A 95 13.80 6.74 -5.72
C LEU A 95 13.58 5.35 -5.10
N LEU A 96 14.54 4.89 -4.29
CA LEU A 96 14.76 3.54 -3.78
C LEU A 96 13.59 3.07 -2.91
N ASP A 97 12.47 2.77 -3.55
CA ASP A 97 11.23 2.17 -3.02
C ASP A 97 10.07 2.32 -4.02
N ALA A 98 10.19 3.21 -5.02
CA ALA A 98 9.21 3.37 -6.09
C ALA A 98 9.09 2.10 -6.94
N THR A 99 10.19 1.35 -7.10
CA THR A 99 10.19 0.13 -7.93
C THR A 99 11.00 -1.01 -7.32
N MET A 100 11.09 -1.09 -5.99
CA MET A 100 11.59 -2.29 -5.29
C MET A 100 10.44 -3.14 -4.71
N PRO A 101 9.76 -3.93 -5.55
CA PRO A 101 9.18 -5.19 -5.18
C PRO A 101 10.28 -6.25 -5.23
N VAL A 102 10.67 -6.86 -4.10
CA VAL A 102 10.77 -8.33 -4.16
C VAL A 102 9.36 -8.85 -3.97
N LEU A 103 8.66 -8.70 -5.10
CA LEU A 103 7.74 -9.66 -5.67
C LEU A 103 8.14 -9.95 -7.10
N LYS A 104 9.42 -10.26 -7.27
CA LYS A 104 9.75 -11.17 -8.34
C LYS A 104 9.21 -12.52 -7.91
N GLU A 105 8.09 -12.95 -8.48
CA GLU A 105 8.04 -14.35 -8.85
C GLU A 105 9.13 -14.50 -9.91
N LEU A 106 10.27 -15.07 -9.48
CA LEU A 106 11.19 -15.70 -10.40
C LEU A 106 10.41 -16.83 -11.13
N PRO A 107 10.78 -17.21 -12.35
CA PRO A 107 10.29 -18.46 -12.92
C PRO A 107 10.49 -19.64 -11.97
#